data_AF-A0A388KIU6-F1
#
_entry.id   AF-A0A388KIU6-F1
#
_cell.length_a   1.000
_cell.length_b   1.000
_cell.length_c   1.000
_cell.angle_alpha   90.00
_cell.angle_beta   90.00
_cell.angle_gamma   90.00
#
_symmetry.space_group_name_H-M   'P 1'
#
loop_
_entity.id
_entity.type
_entity.pdbx_description
1 polymer ?
#
loop_
_entity_poly.entity_id
_entity_poly.type
_entity_poly.pdbx_seq_one_letter_code
_entity_poly.pdbx_strand_id
1 'polypeptide(L)'
;MTRKEKLEQEEKRKKEEEKRIREEEETRKNLDFARKAEEFKQQLYAKLFEEWRKNQADAVKATEKSGKSAKKTRKKKKRHLTEHGGPKRQRARRKRRSSDSSEDSESSCSTDDENTSEDTSSGSEMSGKITRNKERVRRGTGNKRTKAKMKNNKDKGKIEEMRTPIRTYFNLPKHEARVLTRFEDLDLPGFVKNARNIMRPAKANSVGEIARAILEACKHLKGVSIPAVDLEEVWTDRREGTATWTDSEVREWGNHFKGLVLTTIDRNQGNTAVMCSILYRHGFGKTFAWEANYELIGGLDVEVDTVKEIGEDFHRHRLDTIGKWRVDGKLGAAYVIPKHKDLTRWRPIAPAPADPAALAQKRVAKALQCLLKRLAENNTSISILFLSCLSSWMPRQ
;
A
#
# COMPACT_ATOMS: atom_id res chain seq x y z
N MET A 1 -29.99 72.18 14.86
CA MET A 1 -29.61 71.07 13.95
C MET A 1 -29.10 71.68 12.66
N THR A 2 -27.78 71.79 12.54
CA THR A 2 -27.08 72.55 11.50
C THR A 2 -27.09 71.79 10.18
N ARG A 3 -27.16 72.47 9.01
CA ARG A 3 -27.15 71.85 7.65
C ARG A 3 -26.08 70.78 7.46
N LYS A 4 -24.94 70.90 8.15
CA LYS A 4 -23.82 69.94 8.17
C LYS A 4 -24.22 68.54 8.65
N GLU A 5 -25.08 68.46 9.67
CA GLU A 5 -25.53 67.19 10.26
C GLU A 5 -26.45 66.41 9.30
N LYS A 6 -27.27 67.12 8.51
CA LYS A 6 -28.10 66.51 7.47
C LYS A 6 -27.26 65.92 6.33
N LEU A 7 -26.18 66.61 5.92
CA LEU A 7 -25.28 66.12 4.88
C LEU A 7 -24.51 64.87 5.33
N GLU A 8 -24.03 64.86 6.57
CA GLU A 8 -23.32 63.70 7.13
C GLU A 8 -24.23 62.47 7.26
N GLN A 9 -25.48 62.67 7.68
CA GLN A 9 -26.47 61.60 7.75
C GLN A 9 -26.83 61.04 6.35
N GLU A 10 -26.92 61.90 5.33
CA GLU A 10 -27.17 61.46 3.95
C GLU A 10 -25.98 60.67 3.38
N GLU A 11 -24.75 61.11 3.63
CA GLU A 11 -23.54 60.39 3.21
C GLU A 11 -23.44 59.01 3.88
N LYS A 12 -23.80 58.92 5.16
CA LYS A 12 -23.85 57.63 5.88
C LYS A 12 -24.87 56.67 5.26
N ARG A 13 -26.06 57.16 4.87
CA ARG A 13 -27.08 56.33 4.19
C ARG A 13 -26.61 55.86 2.82
N LYS A 14 -25.93 56.72 2.04
CA LYS A 14 -25.35 56.34 0.74
C LYS A 14 -24.29 55.24 0.87
N LYS A 15 -23.39 55.35 1.86
CA LYS A 15 -22.36 54.33 2.14
C LYS A 15 -22.96 52.98 2.57
N GLU A 16 -24.00 53.01 3.40
CA GLU A 16 -24.70 51.79 3.83
C GLU A 16 -25.44 51.11 2.67
N GLU A 17 -26.09 51.89 1.80
CA GLU A 17 -26.75 51.39 0.60
C GLU A 17 -25.77 50.80 -0.41
N GLU A 18 -24.62 51.47 -0.65
CA GLU A 18 -23.56 50.93 -1.51
C GLU A 18 -23.01 49.60 -0.98
N LYS A 19 -22.82 49.50 0.34
CA LYS A 19 -22.39 48.25 0.98
C LYS A 19 -23.42 47.14 0.79
N ARG A 20 -24.71 47.44 0.95
CA ARG A 20 -25.81 46.48 0.72
C ARG A 20 -25.83 45.98 -0.72
N ILE A 21 -25.66 46.86 -1.71
CA ILE A 21 -25.60 46.49 -3.13
C ILE A 21 -24.40 45.57 -3.41
N ARG A 22 -23.24 45.86 -2.80
CA ARG A 22 -22.03 45.03 -2.97
C ARG A 22 -22.21 43.62 -2.38
N GLU A 23 -22.79 43.52 -1.18
CA GLU A 23 -23.08 42.24 -0.53
C GLU A 23 -24.11 41.42 -1.34
N GLU A 24 -25.16 42.06 -1.87
CA GLU A 24 -26.15 41.42 -2.73
C GLU A 24 -25.52 40.91 -4.04
N GLU A 25 -24.65 41.70 -4.68
CA GLU A 25 -23.94 41.28 -5.90
C GLU A 25 -23.00 40.08 -5.64
N GLU A 26 -22.34 40.05 -4.47
CA GLU A 26 -21.49 38.93 -4.07
C GLU A 26 -22.29 37.65 -3.82
N THR A 27 -23.43 37.74 -3.14
CA THR A 27 -24.33 36.58 -2.95
C THR A 27 -24.87 36.05 -4.29
N ARG A 28 -25.21 36.94 -5.23
CA ARG A 28 -25.62 36.54 -6.58
C ARG A 28 -24.51 35.81 -7.33
N LYS A 29 -23.27 36.30 -7.27
CA LYS A 29 -22.10 35.62 -7.86
C LYS A 29 -21.91 34.23 -7.24
N ASN A 30 -22.01 34.10 -5.93
CA ASN A 30 -21.88 32.82 -5.23
C ASN A 30 -22.96 31.81 -5.64
N LEU A 31 -24.21 32.25 -5.79
CA LEU A 31 -25.30 31.41 -6.31
C LEU A 31 -25.05 30.98 -7.76
N ASP A 32 -24.55 31.88 -8.60
CA ASP A 32 -24.19 31.56 -9.99
C ASP A 32 -23.05 30.54 -10.07
N PHE A 33 -22.06 30.62 -9.19
CA PHE A 33 -20.99 29.62 -9.09
C PHE A 33 -21.54 28.26 -8.64
N ALA A 34 -22.42 28.22 -7.63
CA ALA A 34 -23.03 26.98 -7.17
C ALA A 34 -23.84 26.30 -8.28
N ARG A 35 -24.67 27.07 -9.01
CA ARG A 35 -25.45 26.58 -10.16
C ARG A 35 -24.56 26.02 -11.27
N LYS A 36 -23.51 26.75 -11.67
CA LYS A 36 -22.55 26.26 -12.69
C LYS A 36 -21.82 25.00 -12.26
N ALA A 37 -21.50 24.87 -10.98
CA ALA A 37 -20.88 23.65 -10.44
C ALA A 37 -21.83 22.44 -10.53
N GLU A 38 -23.13 22.63 -10.27
CA GLU A 38 -24.13 21.58 -10.45
C GLU A 38 -24.34 21.19 -11.91
N GLU A 39 -24.40 22.17 -12.82
CA GLU A 39 -24.46 21.91 -14.27
C GLU A 39 -23.24 21.10 -14.75
N PHE A 40 -22.04 21.47 -14.31
CA PHE A 40 -20.82 20.73 -14.66
C PHE A 40 -20.82 19.31 -14.09
N LYS A 41 -21.33 19.13 -12.86
CA LYS A 41 -21.52 17.83 -12.24
C LYS A 41 -22.49 16.97 -13.07
N GLN A 42 -23.62 17.53 -13.53
CA GLN A 42 -24.58 16.82 -14.38
C GLN A 42 -23.99 16.43 -15.74
N GLN A 43 -23.22 17.32 -16.38
CA GLN A 43 -22.51 17.01 -17.63
C GLN A 43 -21.53 15.84 -17.48
N LEU A 44 -20.79 15.80 -16.37
CA LEU A 44 -19.90 14.67 -16.07
C LEU A 44 -20.66 13.35 -15.90
N TYR A 45 -21.80 13.37 -15.18
CA TYR A 45 -22.63 12.18 -15.03
C TYR A 45 -23.19 11.69 -16.37
N ALA A 46 -23.68 12.60 -17.22
CA ALA A 46 -24.19 12.25 -18.54
C ALA A 46 -23.10 11.58 -19.41
N LYS A 47 -21.90 12.18 -19.45
CA LYS A 47 -20.76 11.63 -20.19
C LYS A 47 -20.33 10.27 -19.67
N LEU A 48 -20.27 10.10 -18.35
CA LEU A 48 -19.93 8.81 -17.72
C LEU A 48 -20.97 7.73 -18.07
N PHE A 49 -22.26 8.09 -18.10
CA PHE A 49 -23.34 7.16 -18.43
C PHE A 49 -23.33 6.75 -19.90
N GLU A 50 -22.98 7.66 -20.81
CA GLU A 50 -22.76 7.33 -22.24
C GLU A 50 -21.58 6.38 -22.44
N GLU A 51 -20.44 6.63 -21.78
CA GLU A 51 -19.28 5.72 -21.83
C GLU A 51 -19.60 4.35 -21.21
N TRP A 52 -20.46 4.30 -20.20
CA TRP A 52 -20.92 3.03 -19.64
C TRP A 52 -21.79 2.25 -20.63
N ARG A 53 -22.78 2.90 -21.25
CA ARG A 53 -23.63 2.29 -22.30
C ARG A 53 -22.79 1.79 -23.48
N LYS A 54 -21.78 2.54 -23.91
CA LYS A 54 -20.88 2.14 -25.00
C LYS A 54 -20.10 0.86 -24.65
N ASN A 55 -19.48 0.80 -23.47
CA ASN A 55 -18.75 -0.39 -23.06
C ASN A 55 -19.65 -1.61 -22.88
N GLN A 56 -20.88 -1.43 -22.41
CA GLN A 56 -21.84 -2.53 -22.31
C GLN A 56 -22.22 -3.06 -23.69
N ALA A 57 -22.46 -2.18 -24.67
CA ALA A 57 -22.71 -2.57 -26.04
C ALA A 57 -21.50 -3.31 -26.67
N ASP A 58 -20.29 -2.85 -26.40
CA ASP A 58 -19.06 -3.48 -26.91
C ASP A 58 -18.82 -4.86 -26.26
N ALA A 59 -19.12 -5.00 -24.97
CA ALA A 59 -19.08 -6.29 -24.28
C ALA A 59 -20.09 -7.29 -24.86
N VAL A 60 -21.33 -6.87 -25.08
CA VAL A 60 -22.35 -7.72 -25.75
C VAL A 60 -21.89 -8.14 -27.14
N LYS A 61 -21.39 -7.20 -27.96
CA LYS A 61 -20.84 -7.52 -29.29
C LYS A 61 -19.66 -8.50 -29.23
N ALA A 62 -18.79 -8.40 -28.23
CA ALA A 62 -17.67 -9.32 -28.05
C ALA A 62 -18.18 -10.74 -27.74
N THR A 63 -19.19 -10.87 -26.87
CA THR A 63 -19.77 -12.18 -26.53
C THR A 63 -20.47 -12.83 -27.73
N GLU A 64 -21.21 -12.07 -28.55
CA GLU A 64 -21.85 -12.60 -29.76
C GLU A 64 -20.83 -13.09 -30.81
N LYS A 65 -19.71 -12.39 -30.97
CA LYS A 65 -18.62 -12.81 -31.87
C LYS A 65 -17.98 -14.12 -31.39
N SER A 66 -17.77 -14.26 -30.08
CA SER A 66 -17.21 -15.50 -29.49
C SER A 66 -18.15 -16.71 -29.61
N GLY A 67 -19.47 -16.52 -29.49
CA GLY A 67 -20.45 -17.60 -29.65
C GLY A 67 -20.52 -18.16 -31.07
N LYS A 68 -20.30 -17.32 -32.09
CA LYS A 68 -20.31 -17.72 -33.51
C LYS A 68 -19.06 -18.55 -33.87
N SER A 69 -17.89 -18.28 -33.30
CA SER A 69 -16.68 -19.07 -33.54
C SER A 69 -16.74 -20.46 -32.87
N ALA A 70 -17.27 -20.53 -31.64
CA ALA A 70 -17.46 -21.80 -30.92
C ALA A 70 -18.43 -22.77 -31.61
N LYS A 71 -19.48 -22.27 -32.28
CA LYS A 71 -20.40 -23.11 -33.07
C LYS A 71 -19.73 -23.67 -34.34
N LYS A 72 -18.84 -22.92 -35.00
CA LYS A 72 -18.09 -23.39 -36.18
C LYS A 72 -17.08 -24.49 -35.82
N THR A 73 -16.36 -24.37 -34.70
CA THR A 73 -15.40 -25.39 -34.25
C THR A 73 -16.09 -26.70 -33.82
N ARG A 74 -17.25 -26.64 -33.15
CA ARG A 74 -18.06 -27.84 -32.84
C ARG A 74 -18.54 -28.59 -34.08
N LYS A 75 -18.94 -27.90 -35.16
CA LYS A 75 -19.38 -28.55 -36.40
C LYS A 75 -18.24 -29.24 -37.16
N LYS A 76 -17.00 -28.70 -37.07
CA LYS A 76 -15.80 -29.34 -37.65
C LYS A 76 -15.36 -30.59 -36.86
N LYS A 77 -15.45 -30.57 -35.53
CA LYS A 77 -15.09 -31.72 -34.68
C LYS A 77 -16.07 -32.91 -34.82
N LYS A 78 -17.36 -32.64 -35.09
CA LYS A 78 -18.36 -33.71 -35.31
C LYS A 78 -18.19 -34.43 -36.65
N ARG A 79 -17.58 -33.82 -37.67
CA ARG A 79 -17.27 -34.50 -38.95
C ARG A 79 -16.08 -35.45 -38.84
N HIS A 80 -15.06 -35.12 -38.03
CA HIS A 80 -13.87 -35.97 -37.87
C HIS A 80 -14.08 -37.22 -37.00
N LEU A 81 -15.17 -37.32 -36.22
CA LEU A 81 -15.40 -38.48 -35.34
C LEU A 81 -16.16 -39.63 -36.02
N THR A 82 -16.69 -39.43 -37.23
CA THR A 82 -17.51 -40.43 -37.93
C THR A 82 -16.75 -41.32 -38.92
N GLU A 83 -15.44 -41.12 -39.13
CA GLU A 83 -14.68 -41.87 -40.15
C GLU A 83 -13.67 -42.90 -39.62
N HIS A 84 -13.50 -43.05 -38.30
CA HIS A 84 -12.67 -44.13 -37.74
C HIS A 84 -13.46 -45.02 -36.79
N GLY A 85 -14.36 -45.81 -37.37
CA GLY A 85 -14.88 -47.02 -36.76
C GLY A 85 -13.85 -48.14 -36.83
N GLY A 86 -13.47 -48.68 -35.67
CA GLY A 86 -12.68 -49.90 -35.54
C GLY A 86 -12.81 -50.46 -34.12
N PRO A 87 -13.49 -51.60 -33.91
CA PRO A 87 -13.69 -52.17 -32.58
C PRO A 87 -12.55 -53.13 -32.24
N LYS A 88 -11.84 -52.90 -31.13
CA LYS A 88 -11.05 -53.96 -30.49
C LYS A 88 -11.33 -54.05 -28.99
N ARG A 89 -12.02 -55.14 -28.68
CA ARG A 89 -12.01 -55.89 -27.42
C ARG A 89 -10.60 -55.95 -26.81
N GLN A 90 -10.46 -55.86 -25.49
CA GLN A 90 -10.21 -57.03 -24.64
C GLN A 90 -9.94 -56.63 -23.17
N ARG A 91 -10.52 -57.47 -22.30
CA ARG A 91 -10.23 -57.72 -20.88
C ARG A 91 -8.75 -57.53 -20.49
N ALA A 92 -8.52 -57.00 -19.28
CA ALA A 92 -7.79 -57.75 -18.25
C ALA A 92 -7.95 -57.12 -16.85
N ARG A 93 -8.45 -57.95 -15.95
CA ARG A 93 -8.53 -57.81 -14.50
C ARG A 93 -7.11 -57.99 -13.94
N ARG A 94 -6.52 -57.00 -13.27
CA ARG A 94 -5.31 -57.22 -12.44
C ARG A 94 -5.33 -56.41 -11.14
N LYS A 95 -5.34 -57.20 -10.08
CA LYS A 95 -5.20 -56.91 -8.64
C LYS A 95 -3.75 -56.42 -8.38
N ARG A 96 -3.55 -55.24 -7.76
CA ARG A 96 -2.29 -54.81 -7.09
C ARG A 96 -2.70 -53.80 -5.99
N ARG A 97 -2.71 -54.24 -4.73
CA ARG A 97 -1.64 -54.09 -3.72
C ARG A 97 -1.32 -52.62 -3.42
N SER A 98 -1.89 -52.19 -2.31
CA SER A 98 -1.49 -51.04 -1.50
C SER A 98 -0.05 -51.23 -1.03
N SER A 99 0.78 -50.23 -1.25
CA SER A 99 2.08 -50.07 -0.61
C SER A 99 2.26 -48.59 -0.30
N ASP A 100 2.37 -48.34 1.00
CA ASP A 100 2.92 -47.13 1.61
C ASP A 100 4.21 -46.69 0.90
N SER A 101 4.34 -45.39 0.71
CA SER A 101 5.61 -44.73 0.43
C SER A 101 5.53 -43.33 1.03
N SER A 102 6.02 -43.25 2.26
CA SER A 102 6.53 -42.05 2.90
C SER A 102 7.89 -41.73 2.30
N GLU A 103 8.06 -40.53 1.75
CA GLU A 103 9.38 -39.97 1.49
C GLU A 103 9.44 -38.57 2.10
N ASP A 104 10.23 -38.50 3.17
CA ASP A 104 10.71 -37.31 3.82
C ASP A 104 11.55 -36.49 2.83
N SER A 105 11.18 -35.23 2.65
CA SER A 105 12.03 -34.23 1.98
C SER A 105 12.73 -33.39 3.04
N GLU A 106 13.84 -33.92 3.56
CA GLU A 106 14.82 -33.16 4.31
C GLU A 106 15.67 -32.37 3.31
N SER A 107 15.41 -31.07 3.20
CA SER A 107 16.27 -30.12 2.48
C SER A 107 17.17 -29.43 3.50
N SER A 108 18.39 -29.95 3.65
CA SER A 108 19.49 -29.35 4.39
C SER A 108 20.39 -28.57 3.42
N CYS A 109 20.30 -27.24 3.45
CA CYS A 109 21.30 -26.37 2.82
C CYS A 109 22.35 -25.99 3.86
N SER A 110 23.44 -26.76 3.89
CA SER A 110 24.72 -26.39 4.50
C SER A 110 25.37 -25.32 3.62
N THR A 111 25.65 -24.14 4.17
CA THR A 111 26.58 -23.18 3.59
C THR A 111 27.83 -23.18 4.44
N ASP A 112 28.91 -23.67 3.84
CA ASP A 112 30.24 -23.70 4.42
C ASP A 112 30.77 -22.28 4.68
N ASP A 113 31.34 -22.12 5.87
CA ASP A 113 32.12 -20.96 6.28
C ASP A 113 33.46 -20.95 5.53
N GLU A 114 33.63 -20.02 4.59
CA GLU A 114 34.95 -19.72 4.02
C GLU A 114 35.72 -18.73 4.89
N ASN A 115 36.75 -19.28 5.53
CA ASN A 115 38.04 -18.68 5.90
C ASN A 115 38.24 -17.22 5.45
N THR A 116 38.23 -16.30 6.41
CA THR A 116 38.87 -14.98 6.26
C THR A 116 40.29 -15.09 6.81
N SER A 117 41.25 -15.38 5.93
CA SER A 117 42.68 -15.27 6.23
C SER A 117 43.12 -13.82 6.13
N GLU A 118 43.78 -13.37 7.19
CA GLU A 118 44.57 -12.15 7.25
C GLU A 118 45.71 -12.25 6.23
N ASP A 119 45.88 -11.22 5.40
CA ASP A 119 47.17 -11.01 4.76
C ASP A 119 47.52 -9.52 4.68
N THR A 120 48.70 -9.28 5.21
CA THR A 120 49.41 -8.01 5.31
C THR A 120 50.09 -7.78 3.97
N SER A 121 49.95 -6.60 3.35
CA SER A 121 50.87 -6.24 2.27
C SER A 121 51.14 -4.76 2.19
N SER A 122 52.44 -4.49 2.29
CA SER A 122 53.14 -3.22 2.19
C SER A 122 53.00 -2.58 0.81
N GLY A 123 53.25 -1.27 0.79
CA GLY A 123 53.17 -0.44 -0.41
C GLY A 123 54.08 -0.86 -1.57
N SER A 124 53.74 -0.30 -2.73
CA SER A 124 54.67 -0.06 -3.82
C SER A 124 54.09 1.04 -4.72
N GLU A 125 54.86 2.10 -4.87
CA GLU A 125 54.67 3.16 -5.83
C GLU A 125 54.86 2.60 -7.24
N MET A 126 53.92 2.84 -8.16
CA MET A 126 54.25 2.86 -9.59
C MET A 126 53.44 3.93 -10.32
N SER A 127 54.19 4.92 -10.79
CA SER A 127 53.84 5.89 -11.81
C SER A 127 53.33 5.19 -13.09
N GLY A 128 52.12 5.52 -13.53
CA GLY A 128 51.52 5.01 -14.77
C GLY A 128 50.91 6.12 -15.61
N LYS A 129 51.48 6.32 -16.80
CA LYS A 129 51.18 7.35 -17.81
C LYS A 129 49.70 7.46 -18.17
N ILE A 130 49.17 8.68 -18.08
CA ILE A 130 47.87 9.10 -18.65
C ILE A 130 48.04 9.22 -20.17
N THR A 131 47.52 8.24 -20.92
CA THR A 131 47.34 8.36 -22.38
C THR A 131 45.97 9.00 -22.67
N ARG A 132 46.01 10.22 -23.23
CA ARG A 132 44.86 10.92 -23.80
C ARG A 132 44.35 10.16 -25.03
N ASN A 133 43.23 9.45 -24.89
CA ASN A 133 42.44 9.03 -26.05
C ASN A 133 41.47 10.16 -26.44
N LYS A 134 41.74 10.77 -27.60
CA LYS A 134 40.82 11.67 -28.31
C LYS A 134 39.67 10.83 -28.88
N GLU A 135 38.54 10.85 -28.20
CA GLU A 135 37.31 10.29 -28.74
C GLU A 135 36.69 11.24 -29.77
N ARG A 136 36.42 10.68 -30.95
CA ARG A 136 35.84 11.36 -32.11
C ARG A 136 34.42 11.81 -31.79
N VAL A 137 34.20 13.12 -31.80
CA VAL A 137 32.88 13.77 -31.83
C VAL A 137 32.14 13.32 -33.10
N ARG A 138 31.22 12.37 -32.95
CA ARG A 138 30.15 12.13 -33.93
C ARG A 138 29.04 13.15 -33.67
N ARG A 139 28.88 14.08 -34.60
CA ARG A 139 27.75 15.02 -34.67
C ARG A 139 26.47 14.21 -34.87
N GLY A 140 25.75 13.97 -33.77
CA GLY A 140 24.41 13.40 -33.77
C GLY A 140 23.40 14.42 -34.26
N THR A 141 22.66 14.03 -35.28
CA THR A 141 21.58 14.76 -35.94
C THR A 141 20.52 15.21 -34.93
N GLY A 142 20.15 16.49 -34.98
CA GLY A 142 19.21 17.10 -34.06
C GLY A 142 17.81 16.48 -34.12
N ASN A 143 17.42 15.80 -33.04
CA ASN A 143 16.05 15.40 -32.81
C ASN A 143 15.24 16.63 -32.35
N LYS A 144 14.37 17.10 -33.25
CA LYS A 144 13.32 18.09 -32.95
C LYS A 144 12.41 17.51 -31.86
N ARG A 145 12.56 18.02 -30.64
CA ARG A 145 11.59 17.84 -29.54
C ARG A 145 10.26 18.48 -29.95
N THR A 146 9.35 17.68 -30.51
CA THR A 146 7.94 18.02 -30.55
C THR A 146 7.45 18.02 -29.10
N LYS A 147 7.00 19.18 -28.63
CA LYS A 147 6.31 19.33 -27.34
C LYS A 147 4.97 18.58 -27.44
N ALA A 148 4.99 17.28 -27.21
CA ALA A 148 3.78 16.50 -27.03
C ALA A 148 3.12 16.98 -25.73
N LYS A 149 2.03 17.75 -25.88
CA LYS A 149 1.06 18.01 -24.82
C LYS A 149 0.52 16.65 -24.36
N MET A 150 1.12 16.07 -23.33
CA MET A 150 0.53 14.92 -22.63
C MET A 150 -0.77 15.41 -22.00
N LYS A 151 -1.88 15.15 -22.70
CA LYS A 151 -3.20 15.20 -22.08
C LYS A 151 -3.23 14.05 -21.09
N ASN A 152 -3.13 14.36 -19.81
CA ASN A 152 -3.40 13.42 -18.72
C ASN A 152 -4.89 13.03 -18.82
N ASN A 153 -5.21 12.08 -19.69
CA ASN A 153 -6.39 11.25 -19.54
C ASN A 153 -6.13 10.41 -18.29
N LYS A 154 -6.41 10.99 -17.12
CA LYS A 154 -6.59 10.25 -15.87
C LYS A 154 -7.87 9.44 -16.11
N ASP A 155 -7.74 8.33 -16.84
CA ASP A 155 -8.77 7.32 -16.99
C ASP A 155 -9.12 6.92 -15.56
N LYS A 156 -10.24 7.45 -15.08
CA LYS A 156 -10.82 7.10 -13.80
C LYS A 156 -11.24 5.65 -13.97
N GLY A 157 -10.30 4.73 -13.75
CA GLY A 157 -10.46 3.32 -14.00
C GLY A 157 -11.84 2.91 -13.49
N LYS A 158 -12.66 2.36 -14.38
CA LYS A 158 -14.01 1.93 -14.06
C LYS A 158 -13.90 1.06 -12.82
N ILE A 159 -14.33 1.62 -11.69
CA ILE A 159 -14.39 0.92 -10.43
C ILE A 159 -15.47 -0.13 -10.68
N GLU A 160 -15.06 -1.33 -11.07
CA GLU A 160 -15.94 -2.46 -11.09
C GLU A 160 -16.51 -2.54 -9.68
N GLU A 161 -17.80 -2.27 -9.58
CA GLU A 161 -18.51 -2.14 -8.32
C GLU A 161 -18.52 -3.53 -7.70
N MET A 162 -17.47 -3.79 -6.91
CA MET A 162 -17.30 -5.03 -6.19
C MET A 162 -18.47 -5.11 -5.21
N ARG A 163 -19.53 -5.82 -5.61
CA ARG A 163 -20.67 -6.08 -4.75
C ARG A 163 -20.14 -6.84 -3.55
N THR A 164 -20.06 -6.16 -2.42
CA THR A 164 -19.79 -6.82 -1.15
C THR A 164 -20.90 -7.85 -0.95
N PRO A 165 -20.61 -9.07 -0.47
CA PRO A 165 -21.64 -10.00 -0.06
C PRO A 165 -22.43 -9.35 1.09
N ILE A 166 -23.56 -8.73 0.76
CA ILE A 166 -24.36 -7.90 1.69
C ILE A 166 -24.87 -8.72 2.89
N ARG A 167 -24.89 -10.05 2.77
CA ARG A 167 -25.71 -10.91 3.65
C ARG A 167 -25.12 -11.22 5.04
N THR A 168 -23.85 -10.96 5.31
CA THR A 168 -23.23 -11.40 6.58
C THR A 168 -23.11 -10.33 7.66
N TYR A 169 -23.44 -9.06 7.37
CA TYR A 169 -23.11 -7.93 8.27
C TYR A 169 -24.31 -7.09 8.70
N PHE A 170 -25.51 -7.67 8.77
CA PHE A 170 -26.74 -6.91 9.01
C PHE A 170 -26.76 -6.15 10.33
N ASN A 171 -26.03 -6.63 11.35
CA ASN A 171 -26.10 -6.08 12.71
C ASN A 171 -25.00 -5.05 13.03
N LEU A 172 -24.05 -4.79 12.12
CA LEU A 172 -23.01 -3.79 12.37
C LEU A 172 -23.53 -2.37 12.09
N PRO A 173 -23.18 -1.37 12.91
CA PRO A 173 -23.52 0.03 12.65
C PRO A 173 -23.03 0.49 11.26
N LYS A 174 -23.88 1.25 10.57
CA LYS A 174 -23.64 1.71 9.21
C LYS A 174 -23.64 3.23 9.14
N HIS A 175 -22.68 3.77 8.40
CA HIS A 175 -22.65 5.17 7.97
C HIS A 175 -22.90 5.18 6.45
N GLU A 176 -23.88 5.96 5.97
CA GLU A 176 -24.24 6.03 4.55
C GLU A 176 -24.46 4.63 3.90
N ALA A 177 -25.21 3.76 4.60
CA ALA A 177 -25.49 2.37 4.20
C ALA A 177 -24.26 1.44 4.10
N ARG A 178 -23.08 1.85 4.59
CA ARG A 178 -21.86 1.04 4.62
C ARG A 178 -21.37 0.84 6.05
N VAL A 179 -20.79 -0.33 6.33
CA VAL A 179 -20.19 -0.59 7.65
C VAL A 179 -19.05 0.39 7.89
N LEU A 180 -19.15 1.15 8.98
CA LEU A 180 -18.13 2.04 9.51
C LEU A 180 -18.42 2.22 11.00
N THR A 181 -17.65 1.55 11.86
CA THR A 181 -17.88 1.52 13.31
C THR A 181 -16.56 1.31 14.04
N ARG A 182 -16.50 1.64 15.33
CA ARG A 182 -15.35 1.32 16.19
C ARG A 182 -15.59 0.02 16.92
N PHE A 183 -14.51 -0.61 17.38
CA PHE A 183 -14.58 -1.71 18.33
C PHE A 183 -15.23 -1.30 19.65
N GLU A 184 -15.02 -0.04 20.08
CA GLU A 184 -15.66 0.55 21.26
C GLU A 184 -17.20 0.56 21.15
N ASP A 185 -17.74 0.74 19.94
CA ASP A 185 -19.18 0.82 19.69
C ASP A 185 -19.83 -0.56 19.55
N LEU A 186 -19.02 -1.63 19.56
CA LEU A 186 -19.47 -3.00 19.39
C LEU A 186 -19.45 -3.76 20.72
N ASP A 187 -20.40 -4.68 20.87
CA ASP A 187 -20.41 -5.63 21.98
C ASP A 187 -19.41 -6.77 21.73
N LEU A 188 -18.12 -6.45 21.90
CA LEU A 188 -17.02 -7.40 21.71
C LEU A 188 -16.55 -7.96 23.06
N PRO A 189 -16.02 -9.21 23.09
CA PRO A 189 -15.35 -9.75 24.26
C PRO A 189 -14.26 -8.80 24.75
N GLY A 190 -14.19 -8.59 26.07
CA GLY A 190 -13.20 -7.68 26.68
C GLY A 190 -11.76 -8.01 26.30
N PHE A 191 -11.45 -9.31 26.07
CA PHE A 191 -10.15 -9.75 25.59
C PHE A 191 -9.78 -9.13 24.23
N VAL A 192 -10.73 -9.00 23.31
CA VAL A 192 -10.46 -8.49 21.96
C VAL A 192 -10.46 -6.96 21.90
N LYS A 193 -11.12 -6.30 22.85
CA LYS A 193 -11.14 -4.82 22.95
C LYS A 193 -9.77 -4.23 23.30
N ASN A 194 -8.95 -4.95 24.05
CA ASN A 194 -7.64 -4.45 24.47
C ASN A 194 -6.53 -4.96 23.53
N ALA A 195 -6.04 -4.07 22.67
CA ALA A 195 -4.92 -4.37 21.76
C ALA A 195 -3.60 -4.73 22.48
N ARG A 196 -3.49 -4.49 23.80
CA ARG A 196 -2.33 -4.92 24.62
C ARG A 196 -2.42 -6.36 25.10
N ASN A 197 -3.56 -7.02 24.91
CA ASN A 197 -3.69 -8.41 25.31
C ASN A 197 -2.80 -9.29 24.44
N ILE A 198 -1.97 -10.09 25.11
CA ILE A 198 -1.07 -11.04 24.46
C ILE A 198 -1.83 -12.34 24.29
N MET A 199 -1.91 -12.81 23.04
CA MET A 199 -2.51 -14.10 22.72
C MET A 199 -1.60 -15.23 23.17
N ARG A 200 -2.19 -16.33 23.64
CA ARG A 200 -1.46 -17.59 23.85
C ARG A 200 -1.35 -18.32 22.51
N PRO A 201 -0.18 -18.82 22.08
CA PRO A 201 -0.14 -19.70 20.93
C PRO A 201 -0.96 -20.96 21.21
N ALA A 202 -1.82 -21.40 20.30
CA ALA A 202 -2.68 -22.58 20.48
C ALA A 202 -1.88 -23.84 20.78
N LYS A 203 -0.62 -23.89 20.33
CA LYS A 203 0.32 -24.99 20.53
C LYS A 203 1.38 -24.72 21.61
N ALA A 204 1.36 -23.57 22.29
CA ALA A 204 2.38 -23.20 23.28
C ALA A 204 2.46 -24.16 24.46
N ASN A 205 1.36 -24.84 24.78
CA ASN A 205 1.32 -25.84 25.84
C ASN A 205 1.65 -27.25 25.35
N SER A 206 2.05 -27.41 24.07
CA SER A 206 2.54 -28.71 23.62
C SER A 206 3.91 -28.95 24.22
N VAL A 207 4.02 -30.09 24.88
CA VAL A 207 5.25 -30.62 25.47
C VAL A 207 6.45 -30.48 24.50
N GLY A 208 6.23 -30.76 23.22
CA GLY A 208 7.24 -30.62 22.17
C GLY A 208 7.66 -29.17 21.85
N GLU A 209 6.76 -28.19 21.90
CA GLU A 209 7.14 -26.77 21.68
C GLU A 209 7.91 -26.21 22.87
N ILE A 210 7.53 -26.57 24.09
CA ILE A 210 8.26 -26.19 25.31
C ILE A 210 9.66 -26.79 25.29
N ALA A 211 9.78 -28.09 25.02
CA ALA A 211 11.07 -28.75 24.88
C ALA A 211 11.93 -28.08 23.80
N ARG A 212 11.34 -27.77 22.63
CA ARG A 212 12.05 -27.06 21.55
C ARG A 212 12.50 -25.66 21.97
N ALA A 213 11.66 -24.91 22.69
CA ALA A 213 12.01 -23.57 23.18
C ALA A 213 13.15 -23.62 24.21
N ILE A 214 13.13 -24.58 25.13
CA ILE A 214 14.21 -24.82 26.09
C ILE A 214 15.50 -25.19 25.36
N LEU A 215 15.42 -26.10 24.38
CA LEU A 215 16.56 -26.49 23.56
C LEU A 215 17.15 -25.29 22.81
N GLU A 216 16.32 -24.47 22.17
CA GLU A 216 16.74 -23.26 21.45
C GLU A 216 17.42 -22.27 22.41
N ALA A 217 16.83 -22.06 23.59
CA ALA A 217 17.38 -21.20 24.62
C ALA A 217 18.73 -21.72 25.13
N CYS A 218 18.93 -23.05 25.22
CA CYS A 218 20.17 -23.66 25.69
C CYS A 218 21.26 -23.81 24.60
N LYS A 219 20.98 -23.55 23.32
CA LYS A 219 21.96 -23.73 22.22
C LYS A 219 23.29 -23.01 22.42
N HIS A 220 23.31 -21.90 23.17
CA HIS A 220 24.53 -21.13 23.42
C HIS A 220 25.43 -21.73 24.52
N LEU A 221 24.91 -22.66 25.32
CA LEU A 221 25.66 -23.35 26.37
C LEU A 221 26.47 -24.50 25.74
N LYS A 222 27.70 -24.21 25.33
CA LYS A 222 28.61 -25.22 24.78
C LYS A 222 28.89 -26.31 25.83
N GLY A 223 28.67 -27.58 25.47
CA GLY A 223 29.13 -28.74 26.23
C GLY A 223 28.16 -29.33 27.26
N VAL A 224 26.95 -28.79 27.41
CA VAL A 224 25.92 -29.40 28.27
C VAL A 224 25.09 -30.36 27.43
N SER A 225 25.14 -31.65 27.74
CA SER A 225 24.18 -32.62 27.18
C SER A 225 22.78 -32.17 27.53
N ILE A 226 21.89 -32.13 26.55
CA ILE A 226 20.49 -31.73 26.69
C ILE A 226 19.93 -32.35 27.97
N PRO A 227 19.51 -31.56 28.98
CA PRO A 227 18.93 -32.11 30.18
C PRO A 227 17.67 -32.89 29.80
N ALA A 228 17.58 -34.14 30.24
CA ALA A 228 16.36 -34.93 30.13
C ALA A 228 15.32 -34.28 31.07
N VAL A 229 14.49 -33.40 30.52
CA VAL A 229 13.38 -32.78 31.26
C VAL A 229 12.23 -33.78 31.26
N ASP A 230 11.90 -34.35 32.42
CA ASP A 230 10.66 -35.09 32.60
C ASP A 230 9.50 -34.09 32.67
N LEU A 231 8.74 -34.05 31.59
CA LEU A 231 7.70 -33.05 31.38
C LEU A 231 6.45 -33.36 32.22
N GLU A 232 6.25 -34.61 32.65
CA GLU A 232 5.13 -35.00 33.52
C GLU A 232 5.33 -34.49 34.96
N GLU A 233 6.58 -34.35 35.41
CA GLU A 233 6.89 -33.88 36.77
C GLU A 233 6.84 -32.34 36.88
N VAL A 234 7.27 -31.63 35.82
CA VAL A 234 7.37 -30.16 35.82
C VAL A 234 6.06 -29.50 35.36
N TRP A 235 5.27 -30.18 34.52
CA TRP A 235 4.05 -29.60 33.95
C TRP A 235 2.80 -30.08 34.69
N THR A 236 2.33 -29.28 35.65
CA THR A 236 0.97 -29.44 36.15
C THR A 236 0.00 -28.74 35.19
N ASP A 237 -0.87 -29.52 34.53
CA ASP A 237 -1.95 -29.02 33.68
C ASP A 237 -2.99 -28.27 34.55
N ARG A 238 -2.64 -27.05 34.99
CA ARG A 238 -3.58 -26.14 35.64
C ARG A 238 -4.50 -25.58 34.57
N ARG A 239 -5.57 -26.33 34.26
CA ARG A 239 -6.73 -25.85 33.50
C ARG A 239 -7.61 -24.90 34.32
N GLU A 240 -7.00 -24.01 35.08
CA GLU A 240 -7.74 -22.97 35.79
C GLU A 240 -8.07 -21.86 34.80
N GLY A 241 -9.27 -21.95 34.22
CA GLY A 241 -10.02 -20.88 33.55
C GLY A 241 -9.21 -19.72 32.98
N THR A 242 -8.22 -20.00 32.13
CA THR A 242 -7.28 -18.96 31.70
C THR A 242 -8.02 -17.91 30.90
N ALA A 243 -8.07 -16.68 31.42
CA ALA A 243 -8.71 -15.52 30.79
C ALA A 243 -8.06 -15.12 29.44
N THR A 244 -6.94 -15.73 29.09
CA THR A 244 -6.18 -15.48 27.86
C THR A 244 -6.68 -16.36 26.72
N TRP A 245 -7.07 -15.73 25.62
CA TRP A 245 -7.42 -16.47 24.40
C TRP A 245 -6.19 -16.96 23.66
N THR A 246 -6.37 -18.08 22.98
CA THR A 246 -5.42 -18.64 22.03
C THR A 246 -5.46 -17.87 20.70
N ASP A 247 -4.37 -17.93 19.93
CA ASP A 247 -4.33 -17.35 18.58
C ASP A 247 -5.35 -18.02 17.63
N SER A 248 -5.69 -19.29 17.84
CA SER A 248 -6.78 -19.97 17.14
C SER A 248 -8.15 -19.41 17.48
N GLU A 249 -8.45 -19.17 18.77
CA GLU A 249 -9.72 -18.59 19.22
C GLU A 249 -9.87 -17.16 18.70
N VAL A 250 -8.80 -16.34 18.77
CA VAL A 250 -8.82 -14.98 18.22
C VAL A 250 -9.01 -15.00 16.71
N ARG A 251 -8.38 -15.94 15.99
CA ARG A 251 -8.54 -16.09 14.54
C ARG A 251 -9.95 -16.53 14.17
N GLU A 252 -10.51 -17.50 14.90
CA GLU A 252 -11.88 -17.98 14.70
C GLU A 252 -12.88 -16.85 14.91
N TRP A 253 -12.73 -16.09 15.99
CA TRP A 253 -13.54 -14.91 16.24
C TRP A 253 -13.35 -13.81 15.18
N GLY A 254 -12.12 -13.60 14.73
CA GLY A 254 -11.80 -12.65 13.66
C GLY A 254 -12.50 -12.97 12.34
N ASN A 255 -12.89 -14.23 12.11
CA ASN A 255 -13.65 -14.62 10.92
C ASN A 255 -15.03 -13.97 10.85
N HIS A 256 -15.59 -13.47 11.97
CA HIS A 256 -16.82 -12.67 11.95
C HIS A 256 -16.68 -11.37 11.13
N PHE A 257 -15.45 -10.88 10.94
CA PHE A 257 -15.13 -9.68 10.17
C PHE A 257 -14.54 -10.01 8.80
N LYS A 258 -14.61 -11.28 8.33
CA LYS A 258 -13.96 -11.74 7.10
C LYS A 258 -14.48 -11.04 5.84
N GLY A 259 -13.70 -10.11 5.31
CA GLY A 259 -14.05 -9.32 4.12
C GLY A 259 -14.37 -7.86 4.45
N LEU A 260 -14.36 -7.51 5.73
CA LEU A 260 -14.23 -6.14 6.21
C LEU A 260 -12.74 -5.80 6.39
N VAL A 261 -12.46 -4.51 6.45
CA VAL A 261 -11.13 -3.98 6.75
C VAL A 261 -11.11 -3.58 8.21
N LEU A 262 -10.13 -4.14 8.93
CA LEU A 262 -9.79 -3.75 10.29
C LEU A 262 -8.57 -2.86 10.24
N THR A 263 -8.66 -1.65 10.78
CA THR A 263 -7.54 -0.70 10.79
C THR A 263 -7.49 0.05 12.12
N THR A 264 -6.28 0.28 12.63
CA THR A 264 -6.06 1.11 13.82
C THR A 264 -6.51 2.54 13.56
N ILE A 265 -6.90 3.28 14.59
CA ILE A 265 -7.30 4.68 14.46
C ILE A 265 -6.12 5.62 14.73
N ASP A 266 -5.97 6.70 13.95
CA ASP A 266 -4.83 7.64 14.06
C ASP A 266 -4.76 8.24 15.47
N ARG A 267 -3.61 8.09 16.14
CA ARG A 267 -3.35 8.52 17.52
C ARG A 267 -4.23 7.86 18.59
N ASN A 268 -4.95 6.79 18.26
CA ASN A 268 -5.65 5.94 19.23
C ASN A 268 -5.32 4.46 18.95
N GLN A 269 -4.10 4.05 19.33
CA GLN A 269 -3.60 2.70 19.09
C GLN A 269 -4.41 1.61 19.80
N GLY A 270 -5.19 1.96 20.82
CA GLY A 270 -6.05 1.02 21.55
C GLY A 270 -7.39 0.73 20.86
N ASN A 271 -7.72 1.43 19.77
CA ASN A 271 -9.01 1.29 19.11
C ASN A 271 -8.86 0.93 17.63
N THR A 272 -9.76 0.07 17.18
CA THR A 272 -9.82 -0.47 15.82
C THR A 272 -11.12 -0.04 15.16
N ALA A 273 -11.01 0.51 13.95
CA ALA A 273 -12.15 0.75 13.10
C ALA A 273 -12.44 -0.48 12.25
N VAL A 274 -13.71 -0.87 12.20
CA VAL A 274 -14.26 -1.86 11.28
C VAL A 274 -14.91 -1.10 10.14
N MET A 275 -14.51 -1.40 8.91
CA MET A 275 -15.09 -0.74 7.74
C MET A 275 -15.27 -1.66 6.55
N CYS A 276 -16.24 -1.33 5.72
CA CYS A 276 -16.43 -1.97 4.43
C CYS A 276 -15.21 -1.72 3.52
N SER A 277 -14.76 -2.75 2.80
CA SER A 277 -13.63 -2.67 1.86
C SER A 277 -13.82 -1.59 0.78
N ILE A 278 -15.06 -1.35 0.36
CA ILE A 278 -15.37 -0.29 -0.63
C ILE A 278 -15.13 1.10 -0.03
N LEU A 279 -15.46 1.30 1.26
CA LEU A 279 -15.23 2.57 1.95
C LEU A 279 -13.73 2.79 2.15
N TYR A 280 -13.00 1.76 2.57
CA TYR A 280 -11.55 1.81 2.70
C TYR A 280 -10.88 2.13 1.36
N ARG A 281 -11.26 1.44 0.28
CA ARG A 281 -10.75 1.71 -1.08
C ARG A 281 -11.03 3.13 -1.52
N HIS A 282 -12.18 3.69 -1.18
CA HIS A 282 -12.50 5.09 -1.46
C HIS A 282 -11.62 6.05 -0.65
N GLY A 283 -11.37 5.77 0.64
CA GLY A 283 -10.42 6.54 1.45
C GLY A 283 -8.99 6.48 0.90
N PHE A 284 -8.55 5.28 0.51
CA PHE A 284 -7.26 5.07 -0.14
C PHE A 284 -7.16 5.83 -1.46
N GLY A 285 -8.20 5.73 -2.30
CA GLY A 285 -8.28 6.46 -3.56
C GLY A 285 -8.22 7.96 -3.37
N LYS A 286 -9.00 8.51 -2.44
CA LYS A 286 -8.96 9.94 -2.09
C LYS A 286 -7.58 10.42 -1.62
N THR A 287 -6.81 9.56 -0.98
CA THR A 287 -5.55 9.96 -0.35
C THR A 287 -4.35 9.78 -1.28
N PHE A 288 -4.33 8.72 -2.09
CA PHE A 288 -3.22 8.39 -2.98
C PHE A 288 -3.63 8.49 -4.44
N ALA A 289 -4.57 7.65 -4.91
CA ALA A 289 -4.79 7.47 -6.35
C ALA A 289 -5.44 8.67 -7.06
N TRP A 290 -6.24 9.47 -6.36
CA TRP A 290 -6.99 10.59 -6.94
C TRP A 290 -6.30 11.93 -6.72
N GLU A 291 -5.42 12.02 -5.74
CA GLU A 291 -4.57 13.19 -5.53
C GLU A 291 -3.66 13.42 -6.75
N ALA A 292 -3.39 14.68 -7.04
CA ALA A 292 -2.51 15.07 -8.14
C ALA A 292 -1.03 14.98 -7.77
N ASN A 293 -0.74 14.87 -6.47
CA ASN A 293 0.62 14.81 -5.93
C ASN A 293 1.24 13.41 -5.99
N TYR A 294 0.46 12.38 -6.36
CA TYR A 294 0.95 11.02 -6.52
C TYR A 294 0.81 10.58 -7.96
N GLU A 295 1.85 9.91 -8.46
CA GLU A 295 1.84 9.29 -9.78
C GLU A 295 1.71 7.77 -9.63
N LEU A 296 0.91 7.17 -10.52
CA LEU A 296 0.78 5.72 -10.56
C LEU A 296 1.95 5.15 -11.37
N ILE A 297 2.89 4.52 -10.69
CA ILE A 297 4.04 3.85 -11.32
C ILE A 297 3.71 2.37 -11.49
N GLY A 298 3.18 2.01 -12.66
CA GLY A 298 3.02 0.62 -13.08
C GLY A 298 2.14 -0.27 -12.18
N GLY A 299 2.26 -1.58 -12.39
CA GLY A 299 1.68 -2.64 -11.54
C GLY A 299 2.74 -3.29 -10.64
N LEU A 300 2.32 -4.29 -9.86
CA LEU A 300 3.20 -5.08 -8.97
C LEU A 300 4.35 -5.75 -9.73
N ASP A 301 4.09 -6.12 -10.97
CA ASP A 301 5.03 -6.70 -11.94
C ASP A 301 6.16 -5.73 -12.33
N VAL A 302 5.96 -4.42 -12.18
CA VAL A 302 6.94 -3.37 -12.52
C VAL A 302 7.74 -2.92 -11.29
N GLU A 303 7.38 -3.37 -10.08
CA GLU A 303 8.04 -2.94 -8.84
C GLU A 303 9.54 -3.28 -8.84
N VAL A 304 9.91 -4.47 -9.30
CA VAL A 304 11.31 -4.93 -9.35
C VAL A 304 12.15 -4.05 -10.25
N ASP A 305 11.64 -3.75 -11.45
CA ASP A 305 12.33 -2.89 -12.41
C ASP A 305 12.43 -1.44 -11.91
N THR A 306 11.36 -0.95 -11.25
CA THR A 306 11.32 0.39 -10.64
C THR A 306 12.36 0.51 -9.52
N VAL A 307 12.43 -0.46 -8.61
CA VAL A 307 13.42 -0.48 -7.52
C VAL A 307 14.84 -0.54 -8.08
N LYS A 308 15.05 -1.30 -9.16
CA LYS A 308 16.34 -1.37 -9.85
C LYS A 308 16.73 -0.01 -10.46
N GLU A 309 15.83 0.66 -11.17
CA GLU A 309 16.06 1.99 -11.74
C GLU A 309 16.41 3.02 -10.65
N ILE A 310 15.66 3.03 -9.55
CA ILE A 310 15.95 3.88 -8.38
C ILE A 310 17.34 3.54 -7.80
N GLY A 311 17.72 2.27 -7.75
CA GLY A 311 19.04 1.84 -7.31
C GLY A 311 20.17 2.32 -8.22
N GLU A 312 19.97 2.25 -9.54
CA GLU A 312 20.93 2.80 -10.51
C GLU A 312 21.08 4.31 -10.36
N ASP A 313 19.98 5.04 -10.17
CA ASP A 313 20.00 6.47 -9.90
C ASP A 313 20.68 6.80 -8.58
N PHE A 314 20.47 6.00 -7.54
CA PHE A 314 21.12 6.14 -6.25
C PHE A 314 22.66 6.08 -6.38
N HIS A 315 23.17 5.10 -7.12
CA HIS A 315 24.60 4.97 -7.42
C HIS A 315 25.11 6.07 -8.35
N ARG A 316 24.33 6.47 -9.36
CA ARG A 316 24.68 7.55 -10.29
C ARG A 316 24.92 8.87 -9.55
N HIS A 317 24.15 9.14 -8.49
CA HIS A 317 24.29 10.33 -7.64
C HIS A 317 25.29 10.16 -6.48
N ARG A 318 26.06 9.06 -6.45
CA ARG A 318 27.09 8.78 -5.44
C ARG A 318 26.53 8.73 -4.01
N LEU A 319 25.25 8.41 -3.83
CA LEU A 319 24.61 8.35 -2.51
C LEU A 319 25.09 7.14 -1.69
N ASP A 320 25.73 6.16 -2.34
CA ASP A 320 26.42 5.04 -1.73
C ASP A 320 27.56 5.48 -0.80
N THR A 321 28.16 6.65 -1.06
CA THR A 321 29.14 7.26 -0.16
C THR A 321 28.52 7.73 1.17
N ILE A 322 27.23 8.07 1.15
CA ILE A 322 26.47 8.51 2.33
C ILE A 322 25.85 7.31 3.03
N GLY A 323 25.43 6.26 2.32
CA GLY A 323 24.92 5.05 2.95
C GLY A 323 24.79 3.89 1.97
N LYS A 324 25.05 2.67 2.45
CA LYS A 324 24.94 1.45 1.63
C LYS A 324 23.50 1.18 1.19
N TRP A 325 23.31 0.90 -0.10
CA TRP A 325 22.06 0.39 -0.67
C TRP A 325 21.78 -1.04 -0.20
N ARG A 326 20.54 -1.33 0.21
CA ARG A 326 20.12 -2.68 0.61
C ARG A 326 19.51 -3.42 -0.56
N VAL A 327 20.14 -4.53 -0.95
CA VAL A 327 19.73 -5.36 -2.10
C VAL A 327 18.41 -6.10 -1.83
N ASP A 328 18.15 -6.42 -0.56
CA ASP A 328 16.94 -7.08 -0.07
C ASP A 328 15.79 -6.09 0.26
N GLY A 329 16.02 -4.79 0.03
CA GLY A 329 15.03 -3.76 0.29
C GLY A 329 13.82 -3.83 -0.65
N LYS A 330 12.67 -3.38 -0.16
CA LYS A 330 11.39 -3.36 -0.90
C LYS A 330 10.66 -2.05 -0.65
N LEU A 331 9.82 -1.64 -1.61
CA LEU A 331 8.91 -0.53 -1.38
C LEU A 331 7.85 -0.97 -0.37
N GLY A 332 7.54 -0.09 0.57
CA GLY A 332 6.55 -0.41 1.57
C GLY A 332 5.13 -0.34 1.00
N ALA A 333 4.25 -1.20 1.51
CA ALA A 333 2.84 -1.14 1.18
C ALA A 333 2.21 0.09 1.85
N ALA A 334 1.85 1.09 1.06
CA ALA A 334 1.09 2.23 1.53
C ALA A 334 -0.31 1.81 1.99
N TYR A 335 -0.82 2.44 3.03
CA TYR A 335 -2.16 2.22 3.55
C TYR A 335 -2.73 3.52 4.12
N VAL A 336 -4.03 3.51 4.44
CA VAL A 336 -4.70 4.67 5.05
C VAL A 336 -5.27 4.31 6.41
N ILE A 337 -5.21 5.27 7.33
CA ILE A 337 -5.79 5.15 8.66
C ILE A 337 -6.89 6.21 8.83
N PRO A 338 -8.08 5.89 9.37
CA PRO A 338 -9.08 6.90 9.73
C PRO A 338 -8.63 7.74 10.93
N LYS A 339 -9.02 9.01 10.98
CA LYS A 339 -8.69 9.92 12.08
C LYS A 339 -9.58 9.69 13.32
N HIS A 340 -9.02 9.93 14.49
CA HIS A 340 -9.70 9.69 15.77
C HIS A 340 -11.02 10.44 15.97
N LYS A 341 -11.15 11.69 15.53
CA LYS A 341 -12.40 12.44 15.72
C LYS A 341 -13.43 12.24 14.60
N ASP A 342 -12.96 11.80 13.45
CA ASP A 342 -13.77 11.72 12.23
C ASP A 342 -13.25 10.57 11.38
N LEU A 343 -13.98 9.45 11.41
CA LEU A 343 -13.61 8.23 10.69
C LEU A 343 -13.70 8.41 9.16
N THR A 344 -14.32 9.49 8.68
CA THR A 344 -14.39 9.81 7.25
C THR A 344 -13.15 10.58 6.75
N ARG A 345 -12.33 11.09 7.67
CA ARG A 345 -11.03 11.71 7.35
C ARG A 345 -9.93 10.68 7.45
N TRP A 346 -9.06 10.66 6.43
CA TRP A 346 -8.00 9.67 6.29
C TRP A 346 -6.63 10.31 6.53
N ARG A 347 -5.67 9.49 6.95
CA ARG A 347 -4.26 9.83 7.02
C ARG A 347 -3.48 8.83 6.15
N PRO A 348 -2.71 9.29 5.16
CA PRO A 348 -1.81 8.42 4.43
C PRO A 348 -0.70 7.93 5.35
N ILE A 349 -0.41 6.64 5.28
CA ILE A 349 0.80 6.03 5.86
C ILE A 349 1.51 5.29 4.72
N ALA A 350 2.71 5.75 4.40
CA ALA A 350 3.62 5.06 3.50
C ALA A 350 4.79 4.55 4.36
N PRO A 351 4.64 3.38 5.00
CA PRO A 351 5.73 2.83 5.80
C PRO A 351 6.88 2.49 4.85
N ALA A 352 8.12 2.64 5.30
CA ALA A 352 9.30 2.28 4.51
C ALA A 352 10.31 1.47 5.35
N PRO A 353 9.88 0.39 6.05
CA PRO A 353 10.73 -0.32 7.00
C PRO A 353 11.90 -1.04 6.33
N ALA A 354 11.69 -1.45 5.07
CA ALA A 354 12.67 -2.13 4.24
C ALA A 354 13.15 -1.23 3.08
N ASP A 355 13.09 0.11 3.23
CA ASP A 355 13.55 1.01 2.17
C ASP A 355 15.03 0.72 1.82
N PRO A 356 15.33 0.41 0.55
CA PRO A 356 16.70 0.15 0.10
C PRO A 356 17.69 1.26 0.44
N ALA A 357 17.24 2.52 0.50
CA ALA A 357 18.03 3.71 0.75
C ALA A 357 17.89 4.26 2.19
N ALA A 358 17.27 3.50 3.12
CA ALA A 358 16.93 3.98 4.47
C ALA A 358 18.11 4.63 5.23
N LEU A 359 19.31 4.04 5.12
CA LEU A 359 20.49 4.55 5.83
C LEU A 359 20.95 5.91 5.29
N ALA A 360 21.00 6.05 3.97
CA ALA A 360 21.38 7.29 3.32
C ALA A 360 20.34 8.39 3.61
N GLN A 361 19.05 8.09 3.46
CA GLN A 361 17.95 9.01 3.82
C GLN A 361 18.05 9.47 5.27
N LYS A 362 18.29 8.57 6.22
CA LYS A 362 18.45 8.90 7.64
C LYS A 362 19.63 9.84 7.89
N ARG A 363 20.76 9.62 7.22
CA ARG A 363 21.95 10.48 7.33
C ARG A 363 21.71 11.86 6.72
N VAL A 364 21.10 11.93 5.54
CA VAL A 364 20.71 13.18 4.88
C VAL A 364 19.71 13.96 5.74
N ALA A 365 18.69 13.30 6.28
CA ALA A 365 17.70 13.94 7.16
C ALA A 365 18.35 14.51 8.43
N LYS A 366 19.29 13.79 9.05
CA LYS A 366 20.07 14.31 10.19
C LYS A 366 20.91 15.53 9.82
N ALA A 367 21.62 15.47 8.69
CA ALA A 367 22.42 16.59 8.20
C ALA A 367 21.54 17.83 7.94
N LEU A 368 20.40 17.64 7.26
CA LEU A 368 19.42 18.69 7.01
C LEU A 368 18.86 19.27 8.32
N GLN A 369 18.51 18.44 9.29
CA GLN A 369 18.04 18.89 10.60
C GLN A 369 19.09 19.74 11.32
N CYS A 370 20.36 19.34 11.29
CA CYS A 370 21.45 20.12 11.88
C CYS A 370 21.62 21.48 11.18
N LEU A 371 21.53 21.51 9.85
CA LEU A 371 21.57 22.76 9.08
C LEU A 371 20.40 23.69 9.43
N LEU A 372 19.18 23.15 9.51
CA LEU A 372 17.98 23.91 9.88
C LEU A 372 18.08 24.50 11.30
N LYS A 373 18.57 23.72 12.27
CA LYS A 373 18.79 24.20 13.65
C LYS A 373 19.79 25.36 13.68
N ARG A 374 20.94 25.20 13.03
CA ARG A 374 21.96 26.25 12.95
C ARG A 374 21.47 27.48 12.20
N LEU A 375 20.62 27.32 11.18
CA LEU A 375 20.07 28.44 10.43
C LEU A 375 19.09 29.27 11.29
N ALA A 376 18.28 28.60 12.11
CA ALA A 376 17.36 29.26 13.04
C ALA A 376 18.09 30.06 14.15
N GLU A 377 19.25 29.57 14.62
CA GLU A 377 20.07 30.24 15.62
C GLU A 377 20.77 31.51 15.09
N ASN A 378 21.03 31.56 13.78
CA ASN A 378 21.93 32.58 13.22
C ASN A 378 21.23 33.70 12.43
N ASN A 379 19.95 33.59 12.05
CA ASN A 379 19.29 34.65 11.25
C ASN A 379 17.76 34.71 11.35
N THR A 380 17.23 35.89 11.70
CA THR A 380 15.81 36.28 11.53
C THR A 380 15.40 36.59 10.08
N SER A 381 16.33 36.57 9.11
CA SER A 381 16.08 37.13 7.76
C SER A 381 16.47 36.25 6.56
N ILE A 382 17.10 35.07 6.76
CA ILE A 382 17.63 34.22 5.65
C ILE A 382 16.73 33.02 5.29
N SER A 383 15.62 32.82 6.00
CA SER A 383 14.77 31.62 5.87
C SER A 383 14.17 31.40 4.47
N ILE A 384 13.97 32.46 3.67
CA ILE A 384 13.23 32.37 2.39
C ILE A 384 14.08 31.78 1.25
N LEU A 385 15.38 32.07 1.18
CA LEU A 385 16.25 31.60 0.08
C LEU A 385 16.66 30.13 0.21
N PHE A 386 16.76 29.61 1.44
CA PHE A 386 17.15 28.22 1.65
C PHE A 386 16.02 27.24 1.28
N LEU A 387 14.76 27.64 1.52
CA LEU A 387 13.58 26.87 1.15
C LEU A 387 13.41 26.74 -0.37
N SER A 388 13.78 27.76 -1.16
CA SER A 388 13.72 27.66 -2.62
C SER A 388 14.75 26.68 -3.17
N CYS A 389 15.97 26.62 -2.60
CA CYS A 389 16.99 25.66 -3.04
C CYS A 389 16.62 24.20 -2.72
N LEU A 390 16.09 23.93 -1.52
CA LEU A 390 15.63 22.60 -1.12
C LEU A 390 14.51 22.07 -2.02
N SER A 391 13.60 22.95 -2.46
CA SER A 391 12.52 22.57 -3.39
C SER A 391 13.01 22.12 -4.77
N SER A 392 14.24 22.50 -5.15
CA SER A 392 14.85 22.09 -6.42
C SER A 392 15.62 20.77 -6.33
N TRP A 393 15.97 20.33 -5.11
CA TRP A 393 16.85 19.18 -4.87
C TRP A 393 16.10 17.92 -4.48
N MET A 394 14.90 18.02 -3.90
CA MET A 394 14.08 16.84 -3.67
C MET A 394 13.36 16.44 -4.96
N PRO A 395 13.55 15.21 -5.46
CA PRO A 395 12.67 14.64 -6.48
C PRO A 395 11.23 14.74 -5.97
N ARG A 396 10.30 15.17 -6.83
CA ARG A 396 8.88 15.05 -6.51
C ARG A 396 8.60 13.54 -6.40
N GLN A 397 8.39 13.06 -5.17
CA GLN A 397 7.93 11.69 -4.91
C GLN A 397 6.49 11.50 -5.36
#